data_AF-A0ABD5WS16-F1
#
_entry.id   AF-A0ABD5WS16-F1
#
_cell.length_a   1.000
_cell.length_b   1.000
_cell.length_c   1.000
_cell.angle_alpha   90.00
_cell.angle_beta   90.00
_cell.angle_gamma   90.00
#
_symmetry.space_group_name_H-M   'P 1'
#
loop_
_entity.id
_entity.type
_entity.pdbx_description
1 polymer ?
#
loop_
_entity_poly.entity_id
_entity_poly.type
_entity_poly.pdbx_seq_one_letter_code
_entity_poly.pdbx_strand_id
1 'polypeptide(L)'
;MNRRKFLGMMTAAAGGLATAQTAIAADTQLEPNTWYDATVTDVTDGDTIDVTLDSDGTEYEIRVLGIDTPETRRNGRYESVPEWEGIEDDKYLSTWGENAKDYASNQLPDGTSVKIAVDSEEDEKDPFGRLLAYIKYDKNGDGSMDTLYNRDLIEQGYARVYGSSLTKHDDFWNAEDDAQAAGVGVWGRSDPANTTETGDDSVTEVFFPNVSSVRTDTGGLVDSRAPVYAPTNATQSLSGGYDYGGDIPLVGVDSDANTAMVGGLFVNEEHEGAAGQHFVFLTNLIDALSSKSGQVLIDGGHHQFNADYALSSEDAVHYQRYLEGQGIAFEQVNTLDGAGDNALSTARAIVVTSPYEAFTSSEKTALDTFVGNGGAVVLMGSAKSSATSRSNLNDVAAALGSDLRLNDDQVFDGSGDSNFQTSNVDTTNFSLWSAYS
;
A
#
# COMPACT_ATOMS: atom_id res chain seq x y z
N MET A 1 -9.49 -10.62 -0.82
CA MET A 1 -9.12 -12.05 -0.93
C MET A 1 -8.68 -12.56 0.45
N ASN A 2 -9.40 -13.47 1.12
CA ASN A 2 -9.15 -13.84 2.53
C ASN A 2 -7.76 -14.45 2.75
N ARG A 3 -6.75 -13.63 3.08
CA ARG A 3 -5.42 -14.05 3.50
C ARG A 3 -5.39 -14.23 5.02
N ARG A 4 -4.74 -15.30 5.48
CA ARG A 4 -4.50 -15.69 6.89
C ARG A 4 -5.67 -16.35 7.65
N LYS A 5 -5.95 -17.62 7.32
CA LYS A 5 -6.35 -18.61 8.34
C LYS A 5 -5.76 -19.97 8.04
N PHE A 6 -4.58 -20.28 8.58
CA PHE A 6 -4.30 -21.66 9.00
C PHE A 6 -3.51 -21.68 10.31
N LEU A 7 -4.26 -21.98 11.35
CA LEU A 7 -3.84 -22.17 12.73
C LEU A 7 -3.08 -23.51 12.82
N GLY A 8 -1.86 -23.47 13.35
CA GLY A 8 -1.12 -24.66 13.72
C GLY A 8 -1.83 -25.45 14.82
N MET A 9 -2.03 -26.76 14.60
CA MET A 9 -2.31 -27.71 15.66
C MET A 9 -1.22 -28.79 15.67
N MET A 10 -0.26 -28.63 16.57
CA MET A 10 0.58 -29.74 17.03
C MET A 10 -0.26 -30.71 17.85
N THR A 11 -0.37 -31.96 17.39
CA THR A 11 -0.77 -33.07 18.25
C THR A 11 0.44 -33.97 18.46
N ALA A 12 0.93 -34.02 19.69
CA ALA A 12 2.01 -34.91 20.10
C ALA A 12 1.52 -36.36 20.14
N ALA A 13 2.22 -37.26 19.44
CA ALA A 13 2.12 -38.69 19.65
C ALA A 13 3.53 -39.26 19.84
N ALA A 14 3.77 -39.81 21.03
CA ALA A 14 5.02 -40.46 21.41
C ALA A 14 5.07 -41.89 20.85
N GLY A 15 6.20 -42.27 20.25
CA GLY A 15 6.54 -43.69 20.06
C GLY A 15 7.55 -43.96 18.94
N GLY A 16 8.71 -44.51 19.30
CA GLY A 16 9.53 -45.34 18.41
C GLY A 16 10.86 -44.73 17.94
N LEU A 17 11.95 -45.08 18.62
CA LEU A 17 13.33 -44.84 18.18
C LEU A 17 13.64 -45.66 16.91
N ALA A 18 13.78 -44.98 15.78
CA ALA A 18 14.53 -45.44 14.63
C ALA A 18 15.41 -44.29 14.16
N THR A 19 16.74 -44.46 14.24
CA THR A 19 17.71 -43.50 13.74
C THR A 19 17.70 -43.51 12.21
N ALA A 20 16.77 -42.78 11.62
CA ALA A 20 16.87 -42.32 10.25
C ALA A 20 17.72 -41.05 10.25
N GLN A 21 18.86 -41.12 9.56
CA GLN A 21 19.69 -39.96 9.29
C GLN A 21 18.94 -39.11 8.26
N THR A 22 18.08 -38.21 8.73
CA THR A 22 17.51 -37.14 7.94
C THR A 22 18.66 -36.24 7.52
N ALA A 23 18.97 -36.24 6.22
CA ALA A 23 19.65 -35.11 5.62
C ALA A 23 18.77 -33.89 5.94
N ILE A 24 19.27 -33.00 6.77
CA ILE A 24 18.69 -31.68 6.95
C ILE A 24 18.83 -31.05 5.57
N ALA A 25 17.70 -30.86 4.88
CA ALA A 25 17.67 -29.97 3.73
C ALA A 25 18.28 -28.66 4.22
N ALA A 26 19.39 -28.24 3.63
CA ALA A 26 19.97 -26.96 3.96
C ALA A 26 18.89 -25.93 3.69
N ASP A 27 18.54 -25.20 4.74
CA ASP A 27 17.77 -23.97 4.64
C ASP A 27 18.71 -22.96 3.98
N THR A 28 18.90 -23.07 2.65
CA THR A 28 19.67 -22.10 1.89
C THR A 28 18.81 -20.86 1.75
N GLN A 29 18.80 -20.05 2.81
CA GLN A 29 18.21 -18.72 2.81
C GLN A 29 19.07 -17.85 1.88
N LEU A 30 18.46 -17.26 0.86
CA LEU A 30 19.17 -16.32 -0.02
C LEU A 30 19.52 -15.07 0.78
N GLU A 31 20.78 -14.63 0.74
CA GLU A 31 21.18 -13.40 1.42
C GLU A 31 20.63 -12.20 0.66
N PRO A 32 19.92 -11.26 1.32
CA PRO A 32 19.40 -10.07 0.67
C PRO A 32 20.46 -9.30 -0.10
N ASN A 33 20.06 -8.79 -1.27
CA ASN A 33 20.90 -8.03 -2.21
C ASN A 33 22.11 -8.80 -2.78
N THR A 34 22.25 -10.10 -2.51
CA THR A 34 23.26 -10.96 -3.13
C THR A 34 22.69 -11.60 -4.40
N TRP A 35 23.45 -11.53 -5.49
CA TRP A 35 23.05 -12.10 -6.78
C TRP A 35 23.57 -13.53 -6.95
N TYR A 36 22.67 -14.45 -7.24
CA TYR A 36 22.94 -15.87 -7.45
C TYR A 36 22.69 -16.26 -8.90
N ASP A 37 23.60 -17.04 -9.49
CA ASP A 37 23.43 -17.58 -10.84
C ASP A 37 22.34 -18.66 -10.84
N ALA A 38 21.44 -18.59 -11.81
CA ALA A 38 20.33 -19.51 -11.99
C ALA A 38 20.02 -19.73 -13.47
N THR A 39 19.25 -20.76 -13.76
CA THR A 39 18.79 -21.10 -15.10
C THR A 39 17.26 -21.13 -15.13
N VAL A 40 16.65 -20.41 -16.08
CA VAL A 40 15.20 -20.43 -16.30
C VAL A 40 14.76 -21.81 -16.79
N THR A 41 13.67 -22.34 -16.23
CA THR A 41 13.10 -23.65 -16.57
C THR A 41 11.69 -23.55 -17.15
N ASP A 42 10.89 -22.55 -16.76
CA ASP A 42 9.58 -22.28 -17.33
C ASP A 42 9.18 -20.80 -17.18
N VAL A 43 8.27 -20.35 -18.05
CA VAL A 43 7.65 -19.02 -17.99
C VAL A 43 6.14 -19.21 -17.87
N THR A 44 5.61 -18.96 -16.68
CA THR A 44 4.18 -19.09 -16.41
C THR A 44 3.41 -17.92 -17.03
N ASP A 45 3.85 -16.69 -16.78
CA ASP A 45 3.34 -15.44 -17.34
C ASP A 45 4.39 -14.33 -17.23
N GLY A 46 3.98 -13.06 -17.36
CA GLY A 46 4.89 -11.92 -17.44
C GLY A 46 5.69 -11.66 -16.15
N ASP A 47 5.11 -12.00 -14.99
CA ASP A 47 5.69 -11.76 -13.67
C ASP A 47 5.89 -13.05 -12.84
N THR A 48 5.65 -14.22 -13.41
CA THR A 48 5.89 -15.52 -12.77
C THR A 48 6.83 -16.41 -13.60
N ILE A 49 8.03 -16.67 -13.06
CA ILE A 49 9.13 -17.36 -13.76
C ILE A 49 9.69 -18.48 -12.88
N ASP A 50 9.89 -19.68 -13.44
CA ASP A 50 10.53 -20.78 -12.73
C ASP A 50 12.03 -20.83 -13.04
N VAL A 51 12.85 -21.03 -12.02
CA VAL A 51 14.31 -21.15 -12.15
C VAL A 51 14.88 -22.29 -11.30
N THR A 52 16.05 -22.78 -11.71
CA THR A 52 16.91 -23.66 -10.90
C THR A 52 18.20 -22.91 -10.56
N LEU A 53 18.56 -22.83 -9.27
CA LEU A 53 19.86 -22.30 -8.84
C LEU A 53 21.02 -23.17 -9.33
N ASP A 54 22.04 -22.54 -9.90
CA ASP A 54 23.20 -23.26 -10.43
C ASP A 54 24.10 -23.83 -9.31
N SER A 55 24.06 -23.22 -8.12
CA SER A 55 24.93 -23.57 -6.98
C SER A 55 24.60 -24.93 -6.36
N ASP A 56 23.33 -25.28 -6.26
CA ASP A 56 22.86 -26.46 -5.53
C ASP A 56 21.67 -27.20 -6.18
N GLY A 57 21.14 -26.67 -7.29
CA GLY A 57 20.01 -27.28 -8.00
C GLY A 57 18.64 -27.00 -7.37
N THR A 58 18.54 -26.07 -6.41
CA THR A 58 17.25 -25.71 -5.80
C THR A 58 16.34 -25.03 -6.83
N GLU A 59 15.08 -25.47 -6.90
CA GLU A 59 14.06 -24.90 -7.78
C GLU A 59 13.24 -23.84 -7.05
N TYR A 60 12.99 -22.71 -7.72
CA TYR A 60 12.12 -21.64 -7.24
C TYR A 60 11.12 -21.25 -8.32
N GLU A 61 9.85 -21.16 -7.94
CA GLU A 61 8.84 -20.36 -8.64
C GLU A 61 8.99 -18.92 -8.14
N ILE A 62 9.34 -17.99 -9.03
CA ILE A 62 9.58 -16.57 -8.70
C ILE A 62 8.33 -15.77 -9.04
N ARG A 63 7.83 -14.99 -8.07
CA ARG A 63 7.01 -13.81 -8.33
C ARG A 63 7.96 -12.63 -8.47
N VAL A 64 8.08 -12.11 -9.68
CA VAL A 64 9.03 -11.05 -10.03
C VAL A 64 8.69 -9.81 -9.21
N LEU A 65 9.62 -9.41 -8.33
CA LEU A 65 9.34 -8.44 -7.28
C LEU A 65 9.08 -7.02 -7.82
N GLY A 66 8.08 -6.34 -7.27
CA GLY A 66 7.81 -4.93 -7.56
C GLY A 66 7.15 -4.65 -8.90
N ILE A 67 6.70 -5.69 -9.61
CA ILE A 67 5.92 -5.55 -10.84
C ILE A 67 4.64 -6.37 -10.77
N ASP A 68 3.65 -5.94 -11.53
CA ASP A 68 2.44 -6.71 -11.82
C ASP A 68 2.08 -6.56 -13.29
N THR A 69 1.76 -7.67 -13.94
CA THR A 69 1.35 -7.69 -15.35
C THR A 69 -0.16 -7.84 -15.46
N PRO A 70 -0.82 -7.29 -16.51
CA PRO A 70 -2.25 -7.48 -16.66
C PRO A 70 -2.59 -8.97 -16.71
N GLU A 71 -3.75 -9.35 -16.17
CA GLU A 71 -4.14 -10.74 -16.10
C GLU A 71 -4.48 -11.29 -17.50
N THR A 72 -3.91 -12.44 -17.84
CA THR A 72 -4.20 -13.11 -19.12
C THR A 72 -5.69 -13.42 -19.27
N ARG A 73 -6.14 -13.73 -20.50
CA ARG A 73 -7.57 -14.01 -20.75
C ARG A 73 -8.14 -15.15 -19.92
N ARG A 74 -7.31 -16.14 -19.57
CA ARG A 74 -7.73 -17.25 -18.70
C ARG A 74 -7.99 -16.81 -17.26
N ASN A 75 -7.31 -15.74 -16.83
CA ASN A 75 -7.29 -15.26 -15.47
C ASN A 75 -8.01 -13.91 -15.28
N GLY A 76 -8.44 -13.21 -16.33
CA GLY A 76 -9.07 -11.89 -16.26
C GLY A 76 -10.32 -11.72 -15.36
N ARG A 77 -10.80 -12.79 -14.71
CA ARG A 77 -11.74 -12.69 -13.57
C ARG A 77 -11.10 -12.18 -12.28
N TYR A 78 -9.76 -12.19 -12.22
CA TYR A 78 -8.94 -11.71 -11.12
C TYR A 78 -8.34 -10.34 -11.41
N GLU A 79 -8.53 -9.83 -12.63
CA GLU A 79 -8.09 -8.49 -13.00
C GLU A 79 -8.80 -7.45 -12.14
N SER A 80 -8.02 -6.53 -11.60
CA SER A 80 -8.52 -5.36 -10.90
C SER A 80 -8.25 -4.14 -11.76
N VAL A 81 -9.21 -3.81 -12.63
CA VAL A 81 -9.12 -2.64 -13.52
C VAL A 81 -8.72 -1.35 -12.79
N PRO A 82 -9.20 -1.07 -11.55
CA PRO A 82 -8.76 0.11 -10.79
C PRO A 82 -7.26 0.30 -10.66
N GLU A 83 -6.46 -0.77 -10.67
CA GLU A 83 -4.99 -0.74 -10.56
C GLU A 83 -4.30 -0.10 -11.78
N TRP A 84 -4.97 -0.01 -12.93
CA TRP A 84 -4.39 0.50 -14.17
C TRP A 84 -4.84 1.94 -14.44
N GLU A 85 -4.03 2.91 -14.04
CA GLU A 85 -4.35 4.34 -14.18
C GLU A 85 -4.68 4.70 -15.64
N GLY A 86 -5.79 5.39 -15.83
CA GLY A 86 -6.31 5.84 -17.11
C GLY A 86 -6.91 4.75 -17.99
N ILE A 87 -6.98 3.49 -17.52
CA ILE A 87 -7.47 2.36 -18.31
C ILE A 87 -8.71 1.74 -17.65
N GLU A 88 -9.84 1.75 -18.34
CA GLU A 88 -11.12 1.19 -17.87
C GLU A 88 -11.59 -0.04 -18.69
N ASP A 89 -10.76 -0.55 -19.63
CA ASP A 89 -11.11 -1.63 -20.57
C ASP A 89 -10.45 -2.98 -20.17
N ASP A 90 -11.23 -3.83 -19.49
CA ASP A 90 -10.84 -5.18 -19.04
C ASP A 90 -10.29 -6.07 -20.16
N LYS A 91 -10.86 -5.98 -21.37
CA LYS A 91 -10.43 -6.79 -22.52
C LYS A 91 -9.11 -6.31 -23.11
N TYR A 92 -8.89 -5.01 -23.05
CA TYR A 92 -7.61 -4.42 -23.45
C TYR A 92 -6.50 -4.88 -22.51
N LEU A 93 -6.72 -4.81 -21.19
CA LEU A 93 -5.79 -5.35 -20.18
C LEU A 93 -5.53 -6.84 -20.42
N SER A 94 -6.58 -7.63 -20.62
CA SER A 94 -6.43 -9.05 -20.93
C SER A 94 -5.60 -9.34 -22.19
N THR A 95 -5.65 -8.47 -23.20
CA THR A 95 -4.79 -8.60 -24.39
C THR A 95 -3.33 -8.28 -24.05
N TRP A 96 -3.10 -7.28 -23.20
CA TRP A 96 -1.76 -6.94 -22.72
C TRP A 96 -1.16 -7.97 -21.78
N GLY A 97 -1.98 -8.69 -21.02
CA GLY A 97 -1.52 -9.85 -20.24
C GLY A 97 -0.92 -10.94 -21.12
N GLU A 98 -1.54 -11.23 -22.27
CA GLU A 98 -0.95 -12.17 -23.24
C GLU A 98 0.33 -11.60 -23.87
N ASN A 99 0.38 -10.29 -24.15
CA ASN A 99 1.58 -9.65 -24.68
C ASN A 99 2.75 -9.67 -23.68
N ALA A 100 2.48 -9.46 -22.38
CA ALA A 100 3.48 -9.50 -21.31
C ALA A 100 4.06 -10.91 -21.16
N LYS A 101 3.20 -11.93 -21.19
CA LYS A 101 3.62 -13.34 -21.21
C LYS A 101 4.47 -13.67 -22.46
N ASP A 102 4.06 -13.21 -23.63
CA ASP A 102 4.83 -13.40 -24.86
C ASP A 102 6.20 -12.70 -24.77
N TYR A 103 6.25 -11.49 -24.20
CA TYR A 103 7.52 -10.78 -23.98
C TYR A 103 8.45 -11.60 -23.06
N ALA A 104 7.95 -12.04 -21.90
CA ALA A 104 8.67 -12.88 -20.96
C ALA A 104 9.23 -14.14 -21.62
N SER A 105 8.39 -14.87 -22.36
CA SER A 105 8.75 -16.12 -23.04
C SER A 105 9.83 -15.92 -24.11
N ASN A 106 9.87 -14.73 -24.73
CA ASN A 106 10.88 -14.39 -25.74
C ASN A 106 12.19 -13.91 -25.13
N GLN A 107 12.17 -13.19 -24.01
CA GLN A 107 13.38 -12.70 -23.32
C GLN A 107 14.02 -13.78 -22.46
N LEU A 108 13.22 -14.65 -21.85
CA LEU A 108 13.62 -15.68 -20.89
C LEU A 108 13.17 -17.08 -21.33
N PRO A 109 13.52 -17.57 -22.54
CA PRO A 109 13.19 -18.93 -22.93
C PRO A 109 13.84 -19.98 -22.00
N ASP A 110 13.28 -21.19 -21.94
CA ASP A 110 13.84 -22.32 -21.19
C ASP A 110 15.35 -22.50 -21.47
N GLY A 111 16.13 -22.64 -20.40
CA GLY A 111 17.59 -22.71 -20.42
C GLY A 111 18.31 -21.36 -20.43
N THR A 112 17.61 -20.24 -20.33
CA THR A 112 18.23 -18.90 -20.22
C THR A 112 18.96 -18.78 -18.89
N SER A 113 20.25 -18.45 -18.94
CA SER A 113 21.02 -18.09 -17.74
C SER A 113 20.58 -16.72 -17.24
N VAL A 114 20.34 -16.61 -15.94
CA VAL A 114 19.93 -15.38 -15.26
C VAL A 114 20.68 -15.25 -13.94
N LYS A 115 20.54 -14.09 -13.30
CA LYS A 115 20.87 -13.92 -11.88
C LYS A 115 19.63 -13.51 -11.11
N ILE A 116 19.48 -14.03 -9.90
CA ILE A 116 18.38 -13.67 -9.00
C ILE A 116 18.90 -13.06 -7.71
N ALA A 117 18.14 -12.15 -7.11
CA ALA A 117 18.42 -11.57 -5.80
C ALA A 117 17.11 -11.24 -5.07
N VAL A 118 17.08 -11.47 -3.77
CA VAL A 118 15.97 -11.06 -2.89
C VAL A 118 16.24 -9.68 -2.32
N ASP A 119 15.18 -8.94 -1.98
CA ASP A 119 15.26 -7.60 -1.40
C ASP A 119 15.41 -7.67 0.14
N SER A 120 15.99 -6.63 0.74
CA SER A 120 16.17 -6.56 2.20
C SER A 120 14.94 -6.05 2.94
N GLU A 121 14.05 -5.36 2.24
CA GLU A 121 12.84 -4.74 2.81
C GLU A 121 11.57 -5.57 2.54
N GLU A 122 11.73 -6.79 2.00
CA GLU A 122 10.63 -7.69 1.66
C GLU A 122 10.79 -9.04 2.36
N ASP A 123 9.65 -9.71 2.56
CA ASP A 123 9.68 -11.13 2.88
C ASP A 123 10.32 -11.91 1.71
N GLU A 124 11.08 -12.96 2.02
CA GLU A 124 11.72 -13.78 0.97
C GLU A 124 10.68 -14.48 0.08
N LYS A 125 9.51 -14.80 0.64
CA LYS A 125 8.45 -15.51 -0.05
C LYS A 125 7.09 -14.88 0.18
N ASP A 126 6.27 -14.96 -0.85
CA ASP A 126 4.87 -14.55 -0.75
C ASP A 126 4.03 -15.59 0.04
N PRO A 127 2.75 -15.28 0.35
CA PRO A 127 1.87 -16.22 1.06
C PRO A 127 1.58 -17.54 0.33
N PHE A 128 1.92 -17.66 -0.95
CA PHE A 128 1.77 -18.87 -1.76
C PHE A 128 3.06 -19.71 -1.80
N GLY A 129 4.15 -19.19 -1.26
CA GLY A 129 5.45 -19.85 -1.19
C GLY A 129 6.36 -19.56 -2.39
N ARG A 130 5.98 -18.63 -3.27
CA ARG A 130 6.80 -18.16 -4.39
C ARG A 130 7.92 -17.25 -3.87
N LEU A 131 9.10 -17.35 -4.46
CA LEU A 131 10.22 -16.47 -4.13
C LEU A 131 9.96 -15.06 -4.66
N LEU A 132 10.11 -14.05 -3.80
CA LEU A 132 10.08 -12.64 -4.20
C LEU A 132 11.48 -12.22 -4.61
N ALA A 133 11.73 -12.09 -5.92
CA ALA A 133 13.07 -11.83 -6.42
C ALA A 133 13.13 -10.89 -7.63
N TYR A 134 14.26 -10.22 -7.73
CA TYR A 134 14.71 -9.53 -8.93
C TYR A 134 15.40 -10.51 -9.88
N ILE A 135 15.28 -10.26 -11.19
CA ILE A 135 15.94 -11.07 -12.22
C ILE A 135 16.83 -10.18 -13.10
N LYS A 136 18.10 -10.58 -13.28
CA LYS A 136 19.01 -9.99 -14.26
C LYS A 136 19.30 -10.98 -15.39
N TYR A 137 19.28 -10.49 -16.63
CA TYR A 137 19.50 -11.31 -17.81
C TYR A 137 20.34 -10.57 -18.86
N ASP A 138 20.85 -11.32 -19.84
CA ASP A 138 21.60 -10.81 -20.98
C ASP A 138 20.66 -10.53 -22.16
N LYS A 139 20.06 -9.33 -22.17
CA LYS A 139 19.10 -8.92 -23.19
C LYS A 139 19.70 -8.87 -24.60
N ASN A 140 21.00 -8.56 -24.72
CA ASN A 140 21.65 -8.29 -26.01
C ASN A 140 22.43 -9.50 -26.56
N GLY A 141 22.60 -10.56 -25.76
CA GLY A 141 23.39 -11.74 -26.11
C GLY A 141 24.90 -11.48 -26.12
N ASP A 142 25.39 -10.49 -25.36
CA ASP A 142 26.82 -10.12 -25.32
C ASP A 142 27.59 -10.76 -24.15
N GLY A 143 26.89 -11.51 -23.30
CA GLY A 143 27.38 -12.18 -22.10
C GLY A 143 27.24 -11.35 -20.82
N SER A 144 26.71 -10.13 -20.86
CA SER A 144 26.52 -9.25 -19.70
C SER A 144 25.14 -9.45 -19.07
N MET A 145 25.10 -9.86 -17.79
CA MET A 145 23.87 -9.92 -16.99
C MET A 145 23.58 -8.56 -16.34
N ASP A 146 23.35 -7.53 -17.15
CA ASP A 146 23.18 -6.15 -16.68
C ASP A 146 21.73 -5.63 -16.74
N THR A 147 20.87 -6.28 -17.54
CA THR A 147 19.49 -5.85 -17.69
C THR A 147 18.66 -6.40 -16.55
N LEU A 148 18.06 -5.51 -15.77
CA LEU A 148 17.09 -5.86 -14.72
C LEU A 148 15.71 -6.08 -15.38
N TYR A 149 15.27 -7.33 -15.45
CA TYR A 149 14.02 -7.74 -16.09
C TYR A 149 12.80 -7.00 -15.53
N ASN A 150 12.75 -6.80 -14.21
CA ASN A 150 11.69 -6.06 -13.52
C ASN A 150 11.49 -4.65 -14.13
N ARG A 151 12.57 -3.85 -14.17
CA ARG A 151 12.54 -2.50 -14.73
C ARG A 151 12.31 -2.51 -16.24
N ASP A 152 12.84 -3.51 -16.95
CA ASP A 152 12.65 -3.65 -18.39
C ASP A 152 11.17 -3.86 -18.76
N LEU A 153 10.41 -4.65 -17.99
CA LEU A 153 8.97 -4.81 -18.23
C LEU A 153 8.20 -3.50 -18.07
N ILE A 154 8.57 -2.71 -17.05
CA ILE A 154 7.98 -1.40 -16.80
C ILE A 154 8.29 -0.45 -17.98
N GLU A 155 9.57 -0.31 -18.35
CA GLU A 155 9.99 0.60 -19.43
C GLU A 155 9.39 0.24 -20.79
N GLN A 156 9.09 -1.03 -21.03
CA GLN A 156 8.42 -1.51 -22.26
C GLN A 156 6.88 -1.52 -22.15
N GLY A 157 6.32 -1.07 -21.02
CA GLY A 157 4.88 -1.00 -20.79
C GLY A 157 4.18 -2.37 -20.79
N TYR A 158 4.83 -3.40 -20.27
CA TYR A 158 4.23 -4.72 -20.06
C TYR A 158 3.77 -4.96 -18.62
N ALA A 159 4.24 -4.14 -17.68
CA ALA A 159 3.88 -4.22 -16.28
C ALA A 159 3.66 -2.82 -15.69
N ARG A 160 2.85 -2.76 -14.64
CA ARG A 160 2.79 -1.65 -13.68
C ARG A 160 3.73 -1.90 -12.51
N VAL A 161 4.03 -0.88 -11.73
CA VAL A 161 4.69 -1.09 -10.43
C VAL A 161 3.69 -1.72 -9.47
N TYR A 162 4.17 -2.70 -8.71
CA TYR A 162 3.44 -3.27 -7.58
C TYR A 162 3.98 -2.63 -6.29
N GLY A 163 3.15 -1.81 -5.65
CA GLY A 163 3.50 -0.96 -4.52
C GLY A 163 3.73 -1.74 -3.22
N SER A 164 4.95 -2.23 -3.00
CA SER A 164 5.38 -2.82 -1.73
C SER A 164 6.57 -2.06 -1.13
N SER A 165 7.11 -2.50 0.01
CA SER A 165 8.20 -1.81 0.73
C SER A 165 9.59 -1.93 0.07
N LEU A 166 9.67 -2.57 -1.11
CA LEU A 166 10.89 -2.87 -1.84
C LEU A 166 11.84 -1.67 -2.03
N THR A 167 13.15 -1.92 -2.00
CA THR A 167 14.18 -0.85 -2.09
C THR A 167 14.22 -0.13 -3.44
N LYS A 168 13.63 -0.70 -4.48
CA LYS A 168 13.61 -0.16 -5.86
C LYS A 168 12.30 0.50 -6.25
N HIS A 169 11.35 0.64 -5.32
CA HIS A 169 10.01 1.14 -5.63
C HIS A 169 10.05 2.46 -6.40
N ASP A 170 10.71 3.48 -5.86
CA ASP A 170 10.68 4.82 -6.46
C ASP A 170 11.45 4.89 -7.79
N ASP A 171 12.48 4.05 -7.98
CA ASP A 171 13.17 3.90 -9.27
C ASP A 171 12.27 3.24 -10.33
N PHE A 172 11.45 2.27 -9.92
CA PHE A 172 10.48 1.59 -10.77
C PHE A 172 9.32 2.50 -11.11
N TRP A 173 8.82 3.26 -10.13
CA TRP A 173 7.75 4.22 -10.31
C TRP A 173 8.14 5.30 -11.33
N ASN A 174 9.35 5.85 -11.25
CA ASN A 174 9.84 6.81 -12.24
C ASN A 174 9.90 6.22 -13.66
N ALA A 175 10.22 4.93 -13.80
CA ALA A 175 10.22 4.25 -15.10
C ALA A 175 8.79 4.01 -15.62
N GLU A 176 7.83 3.77 -14.73
CA GLU A 176 6.42 3.63 -15.06
C GLU A 176 5.84 4.96 -15.52
N ASP A 177 6.07 6.05 -14.77
CA ASP A 177 5.65 7.40 -15.12
C ASP A 177 6.17 7.82 -16.51
N ASP A 178 7.46 7.58 -16.79
CA ASP A 178 8.05 7.78 -18.12
C ASP A 178 7.35 6.95 -19.22
N ALA A 179 7.02 5.69 -18.93
CA ALA A 179 6.33 4.79 -19.86
C ALA A 179 4.87 5.21 -20.10
N GLN A 180 4.19 5.66 -19.06
CA GLN A 180 2.84 6.21 -19.10
C GLN A 180 2.80 7.47 -19.95
N ALA A 181 3.65 8.46 -19.64
CA ALA A 181 3.74 9.72 -20.36
C ALA A 181 4.09 9.53 -21.85
N ALA A 182 4.87 8.49 -22.18
CA ALA A 182 5.22 8.14 -23.56
C ALA A 182 4.18 7.23 -24.26
N GLY A 183 3.15 6.77 -23.55
CA GLY A 183 2.12 5.86 -24.08
C GLY A 183 2.70 4.52 -24.53
N VAL A 184 3.73 4.03 -23.83
CA VAL A 184 4.42 2.78 -24.16
C VAL A 184 3.58 1.59 -23.72
N GLY A 185 3.51 0.58 -24.58
CA GLY A 185 2.89 -0.69 -24.21
C GLY A 185 1.41 -0.55 -23.85
N VAL A 186 1.03 -1.12 -22.71
CA VAL A 186 -0.31 -1.05 -22.11
C VAL A 186 -0.78 0.39 -21.89
N TRP A 187 0.14 1.32 -21.68
CA TRP A 187 -0.19 2.73 -21.45
C TRP A 187 -0.66 3.47 -22.70
N GLY A 188 -0.60 2.85 -23.88
CA GLY A 188 -1.07 3.46 -25.13
C GLY A 188 -2.59 3.77 -25.17
N ARG A 189 -3.36 3.32 -24.17
CA ARG A 189 -4.76 3.71 -23.96
C ARG A 189 -5.03 4.36 -22.60
N SER A 190 -3.99 4.65 -21.81
CA SER A 190 -4.17 5.38 -20.56
C SER A 190 -4.62 6.81 -20.86
N ASP A 191 -5.70 7.24 -20.21
CA ASP A 191 -6.22 8.61 -20.29
C ASP A 191 -6.78 9.05 -18.92
N PRO A 192 -5.93 9.29 -17.92
CA PRO A 192 -6.37 9.64 -16.56
C PRO A 192 -7.21 10.93 -16.53
N ALA A 193 -6.98 11.85 -17.47
CA ALA A 193 -7.73 13.10 -17.59
C ALA A 193 -9.20 12.91 -18.01
N ASN A 194 -9.58 11.72 -18.49
CA ASN A 194 -10.96 11.39 -18.90
C ASN A 194 -11.53 10.19 -18.14
N THR A 195 -10.96 9.87 -16.97
CA THR A 195 -11.47 8.82 -16.09
C THR A 195 -12.85 9.15 -15.55
N THR A 196 -13.69 8.12 -15.44
CA THR A 196 -15.08 8.29 -15.01
C THR A 196 -15.16 8.66 -13.53
N GLU A 197 -15.74 9.82 -13.21
CA GLU A 197 -16.12 10.17 -11.84
C GLU A 197 -17.11 9.16 -11.26
N THR A 198 -16.77 8.59 -10.10
CA THR A 198 -17.65 7.67 -9.36
C THR A 198 -17.61 7.98 -7.87
N GLY A 199 -18.67 7.65 -7.12
CA GLY A 199 -18.67 7.71 -5.66
C GLY A 199 -18.66 9.11 -5.03
N ASP A 200 -18.88 10.16 -5.81
CA ASP A 200 -18.77 11.57 -5.36
C ASP A 200 -20.09 12.17 -4.80
N ASP A 201 -20.86 11.36 -4.07
CA ASP A 201 -22.04 11.86 -3.38
C ASP A 201 -21.65 12.65 -2.13
N SER A 202 -22.52 13.57 -1.70
CA SER A 202 -22.33 14.30 -0.43
C SER A 202 -22.23 13.33 0.76
N VAL A 203 -21.35 13.66 1.70
CA VAL A 203 -21.05 12.84 2.88
C VAL A 203 -22.14 13.02 3.93
N THR A 204 -22.86 11.93 4.19
CA THR A 204 -23.84 11.81 5.28
C THR A 204 -23.41 10.78 6.32
N GLU A 205 -22.61 9.80 5.90
CA GLU A 205 -22.07 8.73 6.75
C GLU A 205 -20.63 8.44 6.34
N VAL A 206 -19.79 8.13 7.33
CA VAL A 206 -18.40 7.72 7.11
C VAL A 206 -18.21 6.33 7.70
N PHE A 207 -17.58 5.44 6.93
CA PHE A 207 -17.25 4.08 7.36
C PHE A 207 -15.92 4.05 8.11
N PHE A 208 -15.86 3.25 9.17
CA PHE A 208 -14.65 3.03 9.95
C PHE A 208 -14.46 1.55 10.28
N PRO A 209 -13.41 0.90 9.73
CA PRO A 209 -13.05 -0.46 10.07
C PRO A 209 -12.06 -0.51 11.23
N ASN A 210 -12.32 -1.39 12.21
CA ASN A 210 -11.45 -1.69 13.35
C ASN A 210 -10.86 -0.43 14.01
N VAL A 211 -11.73 0.52 14.32
CA VAL A 211 -11.32 1.90 14.62
C VAL A 211 -10.81 2.07 16.06
N SER A 212 -9.74 2.82 16.23
CA SER A 212 -9.32 3.42 17.50
C SER A 212 -9.83 4.86 17.58
N SER A 213 -10.13 5.36 18.77
CA SER A 213 -10.44 6.78 18.91
C SER A 213 -9.19 7.65 18.76
N VAL A 214 -9.40 8.95 18.55
CA VAL A 214 -8.33 9.95 18.49
C VAL A 214 -8.31 10.75 19.78
N ARG A 215 -7.15 11.13 20.28
CA ARG A 215 -7.00 11.92 21.51
C ARG A 215 -5.89 12.96 21.35
N THR A 216 -5.67 13.76 22.38
CA THR A 216 -4.45 14.58 22.50
C THR A 216 -3.40 13.84 23.33
N ASP A 217 -2.16 14.32 23.31
CA ASP A 217 -1.07 13.79 24.13
C ASP A 217 -1.35 13.87 25.64
N THR A 218 -2.17 14.85 26.06
CA THR A 218 -2.50 15.14 27.47
C THR A 218 -3.91 14.71 27.89
N GLY A 219 -4.79 14.30 26.96
CA GLY A 219 -6.15 13.87 27.32
C GLY A 219 -7.08 13.75 26.12
N GLY A 220 -8.37 14.04 26.32
CA GLY A 220 -9.38 13.98 25.28
C GLY A 220 -9.23 15.10 24.24
N LEU A 221 -9.79 14.88 23.05
CA LEU A 221 -9.88 15.86 21.98
C LEU A 221 -11.10 16.78 22.20
N VAL A 222 -10.94 18.06 21.90
CA VAL A 222 -12.03 19.05 21.98
C VAL A 222 -12.87 19.04 20.70
N ASP A 223 -14.16 19.37 20.82
CA ASP A 223 -15.12 19.24 19.71
C ASP A 223 -14.75 20.02 18.45
N SER A 224 -14.18 21.22 18.59
CA SER A 224 -13.76 22.04 17.46
C SER A 224 -12.62 21.43 16.63
N ARG A 225 -12.08 20.29 17.05
CA ARG A 225 -11.03 19.51 16.36
C ARG A 225 -11.50 18.13 15.93
N ALA A 226 -12.75 17.76 16.17
CA ALA A 226 -13.29 16.42 15.92
C ALA A 226 -14.42 16.47 14.87
N PRO A 227 -14.13 16.26 13.56
CA PRO A 227 -15.16 16.30 12.53
C PRO A 227 -16.09 15.09 12.58
N VAL A 228 -15.63 13.95 13.07
CA VAL A 228 -16.39 12.70 13.06
C VAL A 228 -16.28 11.98 14.40
N TYR A 229 -17.41 11.52 14.91
CA TYR A 229 -17.53 10.77 16.14
C TYR A 229 -18.15 9.40 15.88
N ALA A 230 -17.93 8.47 16.81
CA ALA A 230 -18.65 7.21 16.83
C ALA A 230 -20.16 7.44 17.05
N PRO A 231 -21.02 6.46 16.71
CA PRO A 231 -22.43 6.50 17.07
C PRO A 231 -22.61 6.78 18.58
N THR A 232 -23.65 7.50 18.97
CA THR A 232 -23.84 7.94 20.38
C THR A 232 -24.01 6.79 21.39
N ASN A 233 -24.25 5.56 20.91
CA ASN A 233 -24.35 4.34 21.71
C ASN A 233 -23.11 3.44 21.59
N ALA A 234 -22.03 3.92 20.98
CA ALA A 234 -20.78 3.22 20.85
C ALA A 234 -20.09 3.01 22.21
N THR A 235 -19.19 2.04 22.25
CA THR A 235 -18.41 1.69 23.45
C THR A 235 -16.93 1.61 23.13
N GLN A 236 -16.08 1.86 24.12
CA GLN A 236 -14.63 1.71 24.01
C GLN A 236 -14.15 0.48 24.78
N SER A 237 -13.28 -0.31 24.16
CA SER A 237 -12.48 -1.33 24.82
C SER A 237 -11.04 -0.83 24.90
N LEU A 238 -10.64 -0.40 26.09
CA LEU A 238 -9.31 0.16 26.34
C LEU A 238 -8.27 -0.94 26.58
N SER A 239 -7.12 -0.82 25.91
CA SER A 239 -5.87 -1.53 26.27
C SER A 239 -4.87 -0.60 26.97
N GLY A 240 -5.15 0.70 26.91
CA GLY A 240 -4.45 1.81 27.54
C GLY A 240 -5.12 3.12 27.11
N GLY A 241 -4.44 4.26 27.28
CA GLY A 241 -4.89 5.52 26.69
C GLY A 241 -6.00 6.25 27.47
N TYR A 242 -6.84 6.99 26.73
CA TYR A 242 -7.84 7.91 27.26
C TYR A 242 -9.26 7.31 27.13
N ASP A 243 -9.99 7.30 28.25
CA ASP A 243 -11.37 6.82 28.35
C ASP A 243 -12.35 7.97 28.13
N TYR A 244 -13.10 7.95 27.02
CA TYR A 244 -14.11 8.94 26.72
C TYR A 244 -15.43 8.62 27.43
N GLY A 245 -15.79 9.44 28.42
CA GLY A 245 -17.09 9.35 29.10
C GLY A 245 -18.29 9.92 28.31
N GLY A 246 -18.11 10.28 27.03
CA GLY A 246 -19.08 10.95 26.17
C GLY A 246 -18.86 10.60 24.71
N ASP A 247 -19.01 11.56 23.81
CA ASP A 247 -18.76 11.34 22.38
C ASP A 247 -17.31 10.90 22.13
N ILE A 248 -17.14 9.90 21.27
CA ILE A 248 -15.86 9.26 20.98
C ILE A 248 -15.37 9.77 19.62
N PRO A 249 -14.37 10.66 19.55
CA PRO A 249 -13.86 11.18 18.29
C PRO A 249 -13.10 10.10 17.53
N LEU A 250 -13.43 9.93 16.24
CA LEU A 250 -12.78 8.96 15.34
C LEU A 250 -11.79 9.64 14.38
N VAL A 251 -11.91 10.94 14.21
CA VAL A 251 -10.98 11.78 13.45
C VAL A 251 -10.63 12.99 14.29
N GLY A 252 -9.35 13.36 14.31
CA GLY A 252 -8.88 14.59 14.90
C GLY A 252 -8.16 15.45 13.87
N VAL A 253 -8.38 16.76 13.95
CA VAL A 253 -7.84 17.76 13.03
C VAL A 253 -7.00 18.77 13.80
N ASP A 254 -5.82 19.04 13.27
CA ASP A 254 -4.88 20.06 13.74
C ASP A 254 -4.52 20.96 12.56
N SER A 255 -5.34 21.99 12.35
CA SER A 255 -5.17 22.93 11.24
C SER A 255 -3.90 23.78 11.37
N ASP A 256 -3.37 23.96 12.58
CA ASP A 256 -2.13 24.73 12.78
C ASP A 256 -0.89 23.93 12.32
N ALA A 257 -1.01 22.59 12.28
CA ALA A 257 0.02 21.66 11.83
C ALA A 257 -0.30 21.00 10.48
N ASN A 258 -1.33 21.47 9.75
CA ASN A 258 -1.88 20.81 8.54
C ASN A 258 -1.98 19.29 8.66
N THR A 259 -2.35 18.80 9.85
CA THR A 259 -2.29 17.38 10.19
C THR A 259 -3.67 16.87 10.62
N ALA A 260 -4.03 15.69 10.15
CA ALA A 260 -5.15 14.93 10.69
C ALA A 260 -4.69 13.58 11.23
N MET A 261 -5.41 13.07 12.22
CA MET A 261 -5.31 11.70 12.72
C MET A 261 -6.65 11.02 12.49
N VAL A 262 -6.65 9.90 11.78
CA VAL A 262 -7.84 9.09 11.46
C VAL A 262 -7.69 7.75 12.17
N GLY A 263 -8.70 7.39 12.94
CA GLY A 263 -8.70 6.20 13.78
C GLY A 263 -8.90 4.87 13.07
N GLY A 264 -9.10 4.87 11.74
CA GLY A 264 -9.34 3.66 10.95
C GLY A 264 -8.83 3.80 9.52
N LEU A 265 -8.59 2.65 8.89
CA LEU A 265 -8.07 2.54 7.52
C LEU A 265 -9.22 2.47 6.52
N PHE A 266 -10.06 3.50 6.47
CA PHE A 266 -11.31 3.42 5.72
C PHE A 266 -11.12 3.39 4.19
N VAL A 267 -9.92 3.72 3.68
CA VAL A 267 -9.64 3.64 2.24
C VAL A 267 -9.19 2.27 1.77
N ASN A 268 -9.13 1.29 2.68
CA ASN A 268 -8.75 -0.08 2.37
C ASN A 268 -9.76 -0.76 1.43
N GLU A 269 -9.28 -1.36 0.35
CA GLU A 269 -10.08 -2.09 -0.65
C GLU A 269 -10.92 -3.23 -0.07
N GLU A 270 -10.51 -3.86 1.05
CA GLU A 270 -11.28 -4.91 1.72
C GLU A 270 -12.67 -4.44 2.18
N HIS A 271 -12.94 -3.13 2.13
CA HIS A 271 -14.15 -2.49 2.62
C HIS A 271 -14.94 -1.69 1.56
N GLU A 272 -14.67 -1.87 0.27
CA GLU A 272 -15.38 -1.23 -0.85
C GLU A 272 -16.92 -1.31 -0.79
N GLY A 273 -17.48 -2.35 -0.15
CA GLY A 273 -18.93 -2.50 0.01
C GLY A 273 -19.57 -1.43 0.90
N ALA A 274 -18.78 -0.65 1.64
CA ALA A 274 -19.25 0.50 2.40
C ALA A 274 -19.33 1.73 1.50
N ALA A 275 -20.46 2.43 1.48
CA ALA A 275 -20.71 3.59 0.61
C ALA A 275 -19.49 4.54 0.54
N GLY A 276 -19.02 4.83 -0.69
CA GLY A 276 -17.77 5.56 -1.00
C GLY A 276 -17.65 7.00 -0.48
N GLN A 277 -18.60 7.47 0.32
CA GLN A 277 -18.61 8.80 0.95
C GLN A 277 -17.36 9.06 1.83
N HIS A 278 -16.69 8.01 2.30
CA HIS A 278 -15.44 8.13 3.04
C HIS A 278 -14.26 8.61 2.16
N PHE A 279 -14.27 8.32 0.85
CA PHE A 279 -13.31 8.87 -0.10
C PHE A 279 -13.51 10.39 -0.28
N VAL A 280 -14.76 10.82 -0.42
CA VAL A 280 -15.13 12.25 -0.50
C VAL A 280 -14.72 12.98 0.78
N PHE A 281 -15.02 12.41 1.94
CA PHE A 281 -14.62 12.95 3.24
C PHE A 281 -13.10 13.15 3.34
N LEU A 282 -12.31 12.13 3.01
CA LEU A 282 -10.85 12.22 3.07
C LEU A 282 -10.31 13.27 2.11
N THR A 283 -10.85 13.34 0.91
CA THR A 283 -10.37 14.27 -0.12
C THR A 283 -10.70 15.72 0.26
N ASN A 284 -11.91 15.98 0.77
CA ASN A 284 -12.25 17.27 1.36
C ASN A 284 -11.38 17.61 2.58
N LEU A 285 -11.04 16.63 3.42
CA LEU A 285 -10.17 16.83 4.59
C LEU A 285 -8.75 17.21 4.16
N ILE A 286 -8.21 16.56 3.14
CA ILE A 286 -6.92 16.89 2.54
C ILE A 286 -6.93 18.33 2.04
N ASP A 287 -7.95 18.75 1.29
CA ASP A 287 -8.04 20.11 0.75
C ASP A 287 -8.31 21.18 1.83
N ALA A 288 -8.96 20.82 2.93
CA ALA A 288 -9.14 21.71 4.07
C ALA A 288 -7.82 21.95 4.83
N LEU A 289 -6.87 21.02 4.76
CA LEU A 289 -5.56 21.11 5.42
C LEU A 289 -4.45 21.62 4.51
N SER A 290 -4.55 21.35 3.21
CA SER A 290 -3.53 21.68 2.23
C SER A 290 -3.82 23.00 1.53
N SER A 291 -2.79 23.84 1.41
CA SER A 291 -2.81 25.00 0.51
C SER A 291 -2.16 24.70 -0.85
N LYS A 292 -1.72 23.45 -1.03
CA LYS A 292 -1.06 22.98 -2.25
C LYS A 292 -2.05 22.25 -3.14
N SER A 293 -1.76 22.27 -4.44
CA SER A 293 -2.33 21.35 -5.42
C SER A 293 -1.34 20.22 -5.73
N GLY A 294 -1.75 19.26 -6.54
CA GLY A 294 -0.93 18.13 -6.95
C GLY A 294 -1.54 16.80 -6.53
N GLN A 295 -0.76 15.74 -6.59
CA GLN A 295 -1.18 14.40 -6.20
C GLN A 295 -1.28 14.20 -4.70
N VAL A 296 -1.95 13.12 -4.31
CA VAL A 296 -1.91 12.59 -2.95
C VAL A 296 -0.89 11.46 -2.94
N LEU A 297 0.01 11.48 -1.96
CA LEU A 297 0.98 10.42 -1.75
C LEU A 297 0.50 9.46 -0.67
N ILE A 298 1.01 8.23 -0.68
CA ILE A 298 0.95 7.30 0.44
C ILE A 298 2.35 6.76 0.74
N ASP A 299 2.73 6.75 2.01
CA ASP A 299 3.93 6.03 2.44
C ASP A 299 3.68 4.52 2.34
N GLY A 300 4.51 3.83 1.56
CA GLY A 300 4.54 2.36 1.47
C GLY A 300 5.85 1.74 1.98
N GLY A 301 6.78 2.58 2.45
CA GLY A 301 8.03 2.16 3.07
C GLY A 301 7.84 1.60 4.48
N HIS A 302 8.91 1.62 5.28
CA HIS A 302 8.86 1.33 6.72
C HIS A 302 8.25 -0.04 7.11
N HIS A 303 8.41 -1.05 6.24
CA HIS A 303 7.93 -2.44 6.43
C HIS A 303 6.44 -2.57 6.75
N GLN A 304 5.61 -1.80 6.06
CA GLN A 304 4.17 -1.79 6.33
C GLN A 304 3.34 -2.62 5.35
N PHE A 305 3.94 -3.08 4.25
CA PHE A 305 3.27 -3.92 3.26
C PHE A 305 2.75 -5.23 3.88
N ASN A 306 1.53 -5.66 3.49
CA ASN A 306 0.80 -6.83 4.05
C ASN A 306 0.49 -6.79 5.57
N ALA A 307 0.68 -5.66 6.25
CA ALA A 307 0.21 -5.51 7.63
C ALA A 307 -1.29 -5.18 7.64
N ASP A 308 -2.08 -5.89 8.46
CA ASP A 308 -3.54 -5.69 8.55
C ASP A 308 -3.95 -4.41 9.30
N TYR A 309 -2.98 -3.55 9.59
CA TYR A 309 -3.08 -2.28 10.29
C TYR A 309 -2.35 -1.13 9.58
N ALA A 310 -1.89 -1.35 8.35
CA ALA A 310 -1.27 -0.37 7.49
C ALA A 310 -1.83 -0.47 6.07
N LEU A 311 -1.44 0.44 5.20
CA LEU A 311 -1.84 0.47 3.80
C LEU A 311 -0.64 0.76 2.89
N SER A 312 -0.71 0.21 1.70
CA SER A 312 0.07 0.56 0.50
C SER A 312 -0.87 1.11 -0.58
N SER A 313 -0.33 1.54 -1.74
CA SER A 313 -1.18 1.85 -2.90
C SER A 313 -2.02 0.65 -3.34
N GLU A 314 -1.47 -0.56 -3.22
CA GLU A 314 -2.17 -1.82 -3.52
C GLU A 314 -3.38 -2.07 -2.61
N ASP A 315 -3.41 -1.49 -1.41
CA ASP A 315 -4.55 -1.61 -0.49
C ASP A 315 -5.60 -0.50 -0.71
N ALA A 316 -5.35 0.46 -1.60
CA ALA A 316 -6.15 1.69 -1.75
C ALA A 316 -6.55 1.99 -3.20
N VAL A 317 -6.54 0.98 -4.08
CA VAL A 317 -6.78 1.11 -5.53
C VAL A 317 -8.13 1.74 -5.88
N HIS A 318 -9.15 1.57 -5.01
CA HIS A 318 -10.45 2.20 -5.18
C HIS A 318 -10.46 3.68 -4.79
N TYR A 319 -9.63 4.06 -3.81
CA TYR A 319 -9.43 5.47 -3.50
C TYR A 319 -8.60 6.16 -4.59
N GLN A 320 -7.59 5.47 -5.12
CA GLN A 320 -6.86 5.90 -6.32
C GLN A 320 -7.83 6.16 -7.48
N ARG A 321 -8.68 5.19 -7.82
CA ARG A 321 -9.67 5.35 -8.91
C ARG A 321 -10.66 6.49 -8.65
N TYR A 322 -11.07 6.69 -7.40
CA TYR A 322 -11.89 7.84 -7.02
C TYR A 322 -11.17 9.16 -7.30
N LEU A 323 -9.93 9.30 -6.80
CA LEU A 323 -9.11 10.51 -6.96
C LEU A 323 -8.81 10.80 -8.43
N GLU A 324 -8.55 9.76 -9.21
CA GLU A 324 -8.32 9.86 -10.66
C GLU A 324 -9.52 10.50 -11.37
N GLY A 325 -10.74 10.08 -11.04
CA GLY A 325 -11.97 10.72 -11.52
C GLY A 325 -12.08 12.19 -11.12
N GLN A 326 -11.46 12.60 -10.00
CA GLN A 326 -11.37 14.00 -9.57
C GLN A 326 -10.17 14.75 -10.19
N GLY A 327 -9.41 14.12 -11.10
CA GLY A 327 -8.20 14.69 -11.71
C GLY A 327 -7.02 14.78 -10.74
N ILE A 328 -6.94 13.86 -9.77
CA ILE A 328 -5.91 13.80 -8.74
C ILE A 328 -5.23 12.42 -8.80
N ALA A 329 -3.92 12.38 -9.01
CA ALA A 329 -3.17 11.14 -8.93
C ALA A 329 -2.98 10.69 -7.47
N PHE A 330 -2.80 9.38 -7.26
CA PHE A 330 -2.55 8.77 -5.96
C PHE A 330 -1.37 7.81 -6.05
N GLU A 331 -0.24 8.21 -5.49
CA GLU A 331 1.04 7.51 -5.71
C GLU A 331 1.69 7.06 -4.42
N GLN A 332 2.26 5.87 -4.44
CA GLN A 332 3.10 5.40 -3.35
C GLN A 332 4.50 6.02 -3.41
N VAL A 333 5.08 6.28 -2.24
CA VAL A 333 6.50 6.56 -2.07
C VAL A 333 7.08 5.67 -0.98
N ASN A 334 8.30 5.18 -1.18
CA ASN A 334 9.04 4.46 -0.15
C ASN A 334 10.14 5.33 0.48
N THR A 335 10.51 6.42 -0.18
CA THR A 335 11.46 7.41 0.33
C THR A 335 10.90 8.82 0.23
N LEU A 336 11.23 9.66 1.22
CA LEU A 336 10.76 11.06 1.25
C LEU A 336 11.70 12.06 0.56
N ASP A 337 12.85 11.59 0.05
CA ASP A 337 13.82 12.37 -0.71
C ASP A 337 13.69 12.19 -2.24
N GLY A 338 12.57 11.61 -2.69
CA GLY A 338 12.22 11.45 -4.09
C GLY A 338 12.31 12.75 -4.92
N ALA A 339 12.43 12.58 -6.23
CA ALA A 339 12.51 13.64 -7.22
C ALA A 339 11.53 13.37 -8.35
N GLY A 340 11.11 14.41 -9.07
CA GLY A 340 10.06 14.28 -10.10
C GLY A 340 8.67 14.43 -9.49
N ASP A 341 7.69 13.77 -10.08
CA ASP A 341 6.29 14.00 -9.77
C ASP A 341 5.83 13.30 -8.48
N ASN A 342 6.55 12.28 -8.00
CA ASN A 342 6.35 11.68 -6.66
C ASN A 342 7.11 12.36 -5.51
N ALA A 343 7.76 13.50 -5.75
CA ALA A 343 8.41 14.23 -4.66
C ALA A 343 7.39 14.86 -3.70
N LEU A 344 7.66 14.88 -2.38
CA LEU A 344 6.83 15.64 -1.42
C LEU A 344 6.61 17.10 -1.86
N SER A 345 7.55 17.68 -2.61
CA SER A 345 7.44 19.06 -3.09
C SER A 345 6.34 19.31 -4.13
N THR A 346 5.88 18.28 -4.85
CA THR A 346 4.81 18.37 -5.88
C THR A 346 3.45 17.98 -5.34
N ALA A 347 3.40 17.20 -4.26
CA ALA A 347 2.16 16.68 -3.67
C ALA A 347 1.35 17.74 -2.92
N ARG A 348 0.03 17.51 -2.86
CA ARG A 348 -0.87 18.24 -1.94
C ARG A 348 -0.88 17.64 -0.55
N ALA A 349 -0.75 16.32 -0.44
CA ALA A 349 -0.79 15.61 0.82
C ALA A 349 -0.01 14.30 0.76
N ILE A 350 0.30 13.77 1.94
CA ILE A 350 0.76 12.39 2.11
C ILE A 350 -0.06 11.70 3.21
N VAL A 351 -0.50 10.48 2.92
CA VAL A 351 -1.10 9.55 3.87
C VAL A 351 0.03 8.71 4.48
N VAL A 352 0.11 8.69 5.81
CA VAL A 352 1.05 7.84 6.55
C VAL A 352 0.24 6.93 7.45
N THR A 353 0.38 5.62 7.27
CA THR A 353 -0.29 4.65 8.17
C THR A 353 0.63 4.21 9.30
N SER A 354 0.13 3.46 10.28
CA SER A 354 0.91 3.00 11.44
C SER A 354 2.14 2.16 11.01
N PRO A 355 3.36 2.74 10.96
CA PRO A 355 4.47 2.10 10.29
C PRO A 355 5.12 1.07 11.24
N TYR A 356 5.62 -0.03 10.69
CA TYR A 356 6.32 -1.04 11.51
C TYR A 356 7.65 -0.48 12.00
N GLU A 357 8.40 0.18 11.12
CA GLU A 357 9.62 0.91 11.47
C GLU A 357 9.36 2.39 11.75
N ALA A 358 10.21 2.97 12.59
CA ALA A 358 10.10 4.38 12.91
C ALA A 358 10.73 5.24 11.82
N PHE A 359 10.04 6.31 11.42
CA PHE A 359 10.59 7.34 10.57
C PHE A 359 11.86 7.93 11.20
N THR A 360 12.90 8.06 10.38
CA THR A 360 14.17 8.69 10.76
C THR A 360 13.99 10.17 11.11
N SER A 361 15.01 10.77 11.71
CA SER A 361 14.98 12.21 12.00
C SER A 361 14.94 13.07 10.74
N SER A 362 15.60 12.61 9.65
CA SER A 362 15.59 13.28 8.35
C SER A 362 14.21 13.23 7.71
N GLU A 363 13.54 12.09 7.71
CA GLU A 363 12.20 11.95 7.13
C GLU A 363 11.18 12.79 7.89
N LYS A 364 11.22 12.78 9.23
CA LYS A 364 10.38 13.66 10.04
C LYS A 364 10.63 15.15 9.77
N THR A 365 11.88 15.53 9.51
CA THR A 365 12.21 16.91 9.10
C THR A 365 11.68 17.23 7.71
N ALA A 366 11.69 16.26 6.80
CA ALA A 366 11.12 16.42 5.46
C ALA A 366 9.60 16.62 5.51
N LEU A 367 8.89 15.83 6.32
CA LEU A 367 7.45 15.99 6.54
C LEU A 367 7.11 17.34 7.21
N ASP A 368 7.86 17.74 8.25
CA ASP A 368 7.68 19.05 8.90
C ASP A 368 7.91 20.20 7.91
N THR A 369 8.94 20.09 7.07
CA THR A 369 9.21 21.05 5.99
C THR A 369 8.08 21.07 4.95
N PHE A 370 7.54 19.90 4.60
CA PHE A 370 6.41 19.78 3.67
C PHE A 370 5.15 20.46 4.21
N VAL A 371 4.82 20.20 5.48
CA VAL A 371 3.74 20.89 6.22
C VAL A 371 3.96 22.40 6.25
N GLY A 372 5.18 22.84 6.59
CA GLY A 372 5.55 24.27 6.61
C GLY A 372 5.47 24.95 5.25
N ASN A 373 5.55 24.19 4.16
CA ASN A 373 5.33 24.64 2.78
C ASN A 373 3.87 24.53 2.32
N GLY A 374 2.95 24.22 3.24
CA GLY A 374 1.51 24.21 3.00
C GLY A 374 0.94 22.86 2.56
N GLY A 375 1.72 21.78 2.59
CA GLY A 375 1.21 20.42 2.37
C GLY A 375 0.48 19.86 3.59
N ALA A 376 -0.35 18.83 3.39
CA ALA A 376 -1.07 18.16 4.46
C ALA A 376 -0.51 16.77 4.77
N VAL A 377 -0.49 16.38 6.04
CA VAL A 377 -0.16 15.00 6.45
C VAL A 377 -1.39 14.38 7.10
N VAL A 378 -1.89 13.28 6.53
CA VAL A 378 -2.99 12.50 7.10
C VAL A 378 -2.42 11.23 7.70
N LEU A 379 -2.46 11.15 9.03
CA LEU A 379 -2.03 9.98 9.79
C LEU A 379 -3.22 9.03 9.94
N MET A 380 -3.08 7.78 9.53
CA MET A 380 -4.14 6.76 9.65
C MET A 380 -3.69 5.58 10.50
N GLY A 381 -4.39 5.32 11.57
CA GLY A 381 -4.15 4.18 12.44
C GLY A 381 -5.37 3.28 12.57
N SER A 382 -5.22 2.15 13.25
CA SER A 382 -6.36 1.31 13.63
C SER A 382 -6.11 0.62 14.97
N ALA A 383 -7.17 0.03 15.53
CA ALA A 383 -7.09 -0.77 16.75
C ALA A 383 -6.22 -2.04 16.59
N LYS A 384 -6.00 -2.47 15.34
CA LYS A 384 -5.11 -3.60 15.03
C LYS A 384 -3.63 -3.23 15.11
N SER A 385 -3.28 -1.94 15.07
CA SER A 385 -1.88 -1.51 15.15
C SER A 385 -1.25 -2.01 16.46
N SER A 386 -0.03 -2.54 16.35
CA SER A 386 0.78 -2.90 17.51
C SER A 386 1.08 -1.65 18.35
N ALA A 387 1.43 -1.84 19.63
CA ALA A 387 1.84 -0.72 20.49
C ALA A 387 3.05 0.05 19.92
N THR A 388 4.00 -0.66 19.29
CA THR A 388 5.16 -0.06 18.63
C THR A 388 4.74 0.75 17.41
N SER A 389 3.96 0.17 16.50
CA SER A 389 3.53 0.85 15.27
C SER A 389 2.67 2.09 15.57
N ARG A 390 1.78 1.99 16.57
CA ARG A 390 1.01 3.13 17.08
C ARG A 390 1.92 4.21 17.69
N SER A 391 2.99 3.83 18.39
CA SER A 391 3.99 4.78 18.90
C SER A 391 4.72 5.48 17.74
N ASN A 392 5.12 4.74 16.71
CA ASN A 392 5.81 5.32 15.55
C ASN A 392 4.93 6.36 14.84
N LEU A 393 3.64 6.05 14.63
CA LEU A 393 2.68 7.00 14.05
C LEU A 393 2.52 8.26 14.90
N ASN A 394 2.40 8.08 16.22
CA ASN A 394 2.31 9.17 17.18
C ASN A 394 3.58 10.03 17.22
N ASP A 395 4.75 9.43 16.99
CA ASP A 395 6.03 10.14 16.90
C ASP A 395 6.13 10.99 15.63
N VAL A 396 5.49 10.58 14.53
CA VAL A 396 5.33 11.44 13.34
C VAL A 396 4.46 12.65 13.68
N ALA A 397 3.28 12.46 14.28
CA ALA A 397 2.41 13.57 14.72
C ALA A 397 3.16 14.58 15.61
N ALA A 398 3.93 14.07 16.58
CA ALA A 398 4.71 14.90 17.49
C ALA A 398 5.81 15.70 16.77
N ALA A 399 6.45 15.12 15.75
CA ALA A 399 7.48 15.81 14.98
C ALA A 399 6.93 16.92 14.08
N LEU A 400 5.67 16.81 13.65
CA LEU A 400 4.94 17.86 12.94
C LEU A 400 4.42 18.97 13.87
N GLY A 401 4.70 18.87 15.17
CA GLY A 401 4.21 19.80 16.19
C GLY A 401 2.76 19.56 16.62
N SER A 402 2.11 18.49 16.13
CA SER A 402 0.74 18.16 16.53
C SER A 402 0.68 17.37 17.84
N ASP A 403 -0.32 17.70 18.67
CA ASP A 403 -0.63 16.96 19.89
C ASP A 403 -1.57 15.77 19.65
N LEU A 404 -2.04 15.54 18.42
CA LEU A 404 -2.94 14.44 18.08
C LEU A 404 -2.27 13.08 18.30
N ARG A 405 -2.99 12.14 18.89
CA ARG A 405 -2.53 10.77 19.12
C ARG A 405 -3.62 9.77 18.77
N LEU A 406 -3.22 8.66 18.15
CA LEU A 406 -4.07 7.47 18.06
C LEU A 406 -4.20 6.86 19.47
N ASN A 407 -5.43 6.65 19.92
CA ASN A 407 -5.70 6.08 21.23
C ASN A 407 -5.36 4.57 21.27
N ASP A 408 -5.16 4.03 22.47
CA ASP A 408 -4.89 2.60 22.67
C ASP A 408 -6.17 1.86 23.05
N ASP A 409 -7.13 1.88 22.14
CA ASP A 409 -8.46 1.31 22.30
C ASP A 409 -8.99 0.70 20.99
N GLN A 410 -10.12 0.02 21.11
CA GLN A 410 -10.99 -0.34 19.99
C GLN A 410 -12.39 0.16 20.28
N VAL A 411 -13.01 0.83 19.31
CA VAL A 411 -14.38 1.33 19.40
C VAL A 411 -15.32 0.33 18.71
N PHE A 412 -16.48 0.10 19.33
CA PHE A 412 -17.55 -0.72 18.80
C PHE A 412 -18.84 0.10 18.73
N ASP A 413 -19.65 -0.10 17.70
CA ASP A 413 -20.97 0.51 17.63
C ASP A 413 -21.93 -0.07 18.70
N GLY A 414 -23.17 0.43 18.77
CA GLY A 414 -24.15 -0.07 19.74
C GLY A 414 -24.61 -1.51 19.53
N SER A 415 -24.27 -2.15 18.42
CA SER A 415 -24.49 -3.58 18.18
C SER A 415 -23.29 -4.45 18.60
N GLY A 416 -22.15 -3.82 18.89
CA GLY A 416 -20.89 -4.48 19.19
C GLY A 416 -20.04 -4.79 17.96
N ASP A 417 -20.33 -4.18 16.80
CA ASP A 417 -19.51 -4.31 15.59
C ASP A 417 -18.32 -3.34 15.63
N SER A 418 -17.14 -3.81 15.22
CA SER A 418 -15.93 -3.00 15.09
C SER A 418 -15.76 -2.39 13.69
N ASN A 419 -16.66 -2.72 12.76
CA ASN A 419 -16.69 -2.15 11.40
C ASN A 419 -18.07 -1.54 11.20
N PHE A 420 -18.15 -0.21 11.25
CA PHE A 420 -19.44 0.47 11.26
C PHE A 420 -19.39 1.78 10.49
N GLN A 421 -20.59 2.25 10.11
CA GLN A 421 -20.80 3.60 9.59
C GLN A 421 -21.32 4.52 10.69
N THR A 422 -20.97 5.79 10.62
CA THR A 422 -21.46 6.82 11.53
C THR A 422 -21.94 8.04 10.77
N SER A 423 -23.13 8.53 11.11
CA SER A 423 -23.67 9.85 10.71
C SER A 423 -23.44 10.91 11.79
N ASN A 424 -22.68 10.60 12.84
CA ASN A 424 -22.34 11.55 13.90
C ASN A 424 -21.18 12.45 13.45
N VAL A 425 -21.52 13.42 12.59
CA VAL A 425 -20.58 14.35 11.94
C VAL A 425 -20.82 15.80 12.39
N ASP A 426 -19.74 16.55 12.55
CA ASP A 426 -19.81 17.96 12.94
C ASP A 426 -19.90 18.89 11.72
N THR A 427 -21.13 19.20 11.33
CA THR A 427 -21.45 20.16 10.26
C THR A 427 -21.39 21.62 10.71
N THR A 428 -21.14 21.89 12.00
CA THR A 428 -21.06 23.25 12.53
C THR A 428 -19.65 23.81 12.43
N ASN A 429 -18.64 23.02 12.80
CA ASN A 429 -17.24 23.46 12.78
C ASN A 429 -16.51 23.08 11.48
N PHE A 430 -17.02 22.10 10.72
CA PHE A 430 -16.36 21.58 9.52
C PHE A 430 -17.24 21.65 8.27
N SER A 431 -16.61 21.94 7.13
CA SER A 431 -17.25 21.98 5.80
C SER A 431 -16.70 20.89 4.90
N LEU A 432 -16.76 19.63 5.36
CA LEU A 432 -16.15 18.46 4.71
C LEU A 432 -17.16 17.57 3.97
N TRP A 433 -18.41 18.03 3.85
CA TRP A 433 -19.56 17.14 3.68
C TRP A 433 -20.23 17.20 2.32
N SER A 434 -19.85 18.15 1.47
CA SER A 434 -20.34 18.20 0.09
C SER A 434 -19.64 17.13 -0.77
N ALA A 435 -20.23 16.84 -1.93
CA ALA A 435 -19.50 16.25 -3.05
C ALA A 435 -18.20 17.05 -3.28
N TYR A 436 -17.15 16.37 -3.75
CA TYR A 436 -15.90 17.02 -4.08
C TYR A 436 -16.07 17.89 -5.34
N SER A 437 -15.34 19.01 -5.45
CA SER A 437 -15.54 19.98 -6.55
C SER A 437 -14.29 20.75 -6.92
#